data_AF-A0A382N9H6-F1
#
_entry.id   AF-A0A382N9H6-F1
#
_cell.length_a   1.000
_cell.length_b   1.000
_cell.length_c   1.000
_cell.angle_alpha   90.00
_cell.angle_beta   90.00
_cell.angle_gamma   90.00
#
_symmetry.space_group_name_H-M   'P 1'
#
loop_
_entity.id
_entity.type
_entity.pdbx_description
1 polymer ?
#
loop_
_entity_poly.entity_id
_entity_poly.type
_entity_poly.pdbx_seq_one_letter_code
_entity_poly.pdbx_strand_id
1 'polypeptide(L)'
;MKGKTSVHQELQRPRSLEELGEEVQNFFEDHDQRLWIDLDLNTEGSYDIDSLRQGNDFISDVISFYDEAESGSDAGSNRKWLKDVFENWQGQKYLQDLNDEEVRKILNQARTLTLDHLVHFNE
;
A
#
# COMPACT_ATOMS: atom_id res chain seq x y z
N MET A 1 2.03 5.34 5.13
CA MET A 1 0.74 5.61 4.42
C MET A 1 -0.22 6.35 5.36
N LYS A 2 -1.26 7.04 4.85
CA LYS A 2 -2.29 7.68 5.71
C LYS A 2 -3.52 6.78 5.77
N GLY A 3 -3.49 5.77 6.63
CA GLY A 3 -4.64 4.86 6.73
C GLY A 3 -5.90 5.57 7.22
N LYS A 4 -7.04 5.05 6.80
CA LYS A 4 -8.36 5.63 7.09
C LYS A 4 -9.11 4.98 8.24
N THR A 5 -8.54 3.95 8.86
CA THR A 5 -9.21 3.22 9.93
C THR A 5 -9.12 4.00 11.25
N SER A 6 -10.05 3.72 12.17
CA SER A 6 -9.99 4.24 13.54
C SER A 6 -8.67 3.89 14.24
N VAL A 7 -8.12 2.71 13.93
CA VAL A 7 -6.79 2.26 14.38
C VAL A 7 -5.67 3.19 13.91
N HIS A 8 -5.71 3.70 12.68
CA HIS A 8 -4.70 4.65 12.22
C HIS A 8 -4.73 5.96 13.00
N GLN A 9 -5.92 6.48 13.29
CA GLN A 9 -6.07 7.70 14.07
C GLN A 9 -5.61 7.52 15.52
N GLU A 10 -5.88 6.34 16.09
CA GLU A 10 -5.44 5.99 17.44
C GLU A 10 -3.92 5.84 17.54
N LEU A 11 -3.31 5.14 16.59
CA LEU A 11 -1.86 4.94 16.54
C LEU A 11 -1.06 6.19 16.14
N GLN A 12 -1.71 7.21 15.56
CA GLN A 12 -1.10 8.52 15.32
C GLN A 12 -1.05 9.42 16.56
N ARG A 13 -1.73 9.05 17.66
CA ARG A 13 -1.64 9.82 18.89
C ARG A 13 -0.21 9.78 19.43
N PRO A 14 0.26 10.86 20.09
CA PRO A 14 1.59 10.89 20.68
C PRO A 14 1.81 9.67 21.59
N ARG A 15 2.94 8.99 21.42
CA ARG A 15 3.37 7.79 22.17
C ARG A 15 2.59 6.50 21.93
N SER A 16 1.46 6.49 21.24
CA SER A 16 0.65 5.26 21.11
C SER A 16 1.37 4.13 20.36
N LEU A 17 2.14 4.45 19.32
CA LEU A 17 2.96 3.45 18.62
C LEU A 17 4.17 2.99 19.47
N GLU A 18 4.75 3.90 20.24
CA GLU A 18 5.89 3.63 21.13
C GLU A 18 5.47 2.72 22.29
N GLU A 19 4.33 3.02 22.93
CA GLU A 19 3.73 2.21 23.99
C GLU A 19 3.36 0.80 23.51
N LEU A 20 2.79 0.69 22.30
CA LEU A 20 2.52 -0.60 21.68
C LEU A 20 3.83 -1.36 21.39
N GLY A 21 4.86 -0.67 20.92
CA GLY A 21 6.19 -1.24 20.69
C GLY A 21 6.81 -1.79 21.96
N GLU A 22 6.73 -1.04 23.07
CA GLU A 22 7.20 -1.48 24.38
C GLU A 22 6.42 -2.71 24.89
N GLU A 23 5.09 -2.73 24.75
CA GLU A 23 4.28 -3.89 25.16
C GLU A 23 4.64 -5.16 24.39
N VAL A 24 4.80 -5.03 23.06
CA VAL A 24 5.19 -6.15 22.19
C VAL A 24 6.62 -6.59 22.51
N GLN A 25 7.56 -5.67 22.70
CA GLN A 25 8.94 -6.00 23.07
C GLN A 25 8.98 -6.75 24.42
N ASN A 26 8.26 -6.26 25.44
CA ASN A 26 8.17 -6.93 26.75
C ASN A 26 7.61 -8.35 26.63
N PHE A 27 6.57 -8.56 25.81
CA PHE A 27 6.02 -9.89 25.56
C PHE A 27 7.06 -10.85 24.97
N PHE A 28 7.90 -10.39 24.03
CA PHE A 28 8.91 -11.25 23.42
C PHE A 28 10.17 -11.41 24.27
N GLU A 29 10.55 -10.44 25.09
CA GLU A 29 11.69 -10.58 26.03
C GLU A 29 11.47 -11.69 27.07
N ASP A 30 10.22 -11.89 27.49
CA ASP A 30 9.83 -12.99 28.37
C ASP A 30 9.99 -14.38 27.72
N HIS A 31 10.12 -14.45 26.38
CA HIS A 31 10.18 -15.69 25.61
C HIS A 31 11.53 -15.91 24.88
N ASP A 32 12.11 -14.89 24.25
CA ASP A 32 13.42 -14.91 23.59
C ASP A 32 14.05 -13.50 23.52
N GLN A 33 15.06 -13.27 24.36
CA GLN A 33 15.77 -11.98 24.50
C GLN A 33 16.63 -11.57 23.29
N ARG A 34 16.66 -12.37 22.21
CA ARG A 34 17.43 -12.05 21.00
C ARG A 34 16.59 -11.34 19.94
N LEU A 35 15.30 -11.16 20.20
CA LEU A 35 14.38 -10.50 19.29
C LEU A 35 14.33 -8.99 19.59
N TRP A 36 14.52 -8.20 18.55
CA TRP A 36 14.32 -6.76 18.57
C TRP A 36 13.18 -6.42 17.62
N ILE A 37 12.16 -5.73 18.12
CA ILE A 37 10.97 -5.40 17.35
C ILE A 37 10.95 -3.91 17.04
N ASP A 38 10.72 -3.60 15.76
CA ASP A 38 10.50 -2.26 15.25
C ASP A 38 9.13 -2.24 14.57
N LEU A 39 8.28 -1.27 14.92
CA LEU A 39 6.92 -1.16 14.42
C LEU A 39 6.82 0.03 13.45
N ASP A 40 6.45 -0.26 12.20
CA ASP A 40 6.12 0.77 11.22
C ASP A 40 4.60 0.95 11.09
N LEU A 41 4.13 2.20 11.10
CA LEU A 41 2.70 2.51 11.03
C LEU A 41 2.21 2.49 9.57
N ASN A 42 1.94 1.29 9.08
CA ASN A 42 1.28 1.06 7.79
C ASN A 42 -0.07 0.39 7.98
N THR A 43 -1.10 1.20 8.18
CA THR A 43 -2.49 0.72 8.16
C THR A 43 -3.05 0.87 6.75
N GLU A 44 -3.40 -0.23 6.11
CA GLU A 44 -4.15 -0.22 4.86
C GLU A 44 -5.60 0.23 5.09
N GLY A 45 -6.22 0.81 4.07
CA GLY A 45 -7.66 1.09 4.12
C GLY A 45 -8.47 -0.22 4.15
N SER A 46 -9.51 -0.28 4.96
CA SER A 46 -10.39 -1.45 5.08
C SER A 46 -11.51 -1.40 4.03
N TYR A 47 -11.17 -1.65 2.77
CA TYR A 47 -12.15 -1.71 1.68
C TYR A 47 -12.53 -3.15 1.37
N ASP A 48 -13.81 -3.40 1.12
CA ASP A 48 -14.22 -4.61 0.43
C ASP A 48 -13.95 -4.42 -1.07
N ILE A 49 -12.72 -4.74 -1.49
CA ILE A 49 -12.26 -4.59 -2.88
C ILE A 49 -13.14 -5.41 -3.82
N ASP A 50 -13.60 -6.59 -3.41
CA ASP A 50 -14.42 -7.46 -4.25
C ASP A 50 -15.82 -6.84 -4.49
N SER A 51 -16.40 -6.22 -3.46
CA SER A 51 -17.64 -5.45 -3.61
C SER A 51 -17.45 -4.20 -4.49
N LEU A 52 -16.37 -3.44 -4.29
CA LEU A 52 -16.08 -2.25 -5.10
C LEU A 52 -15.84 -2.60 -6.58
N ARG A 53 -15.16 -3.72 -6.86
CA ARG A 53 -14.90 -4.22 -8.22
C ARG A 53 -16.19 -4.62 -8.95
N GLN A 54 -17.22 -5.06 -8.24
CA GLN A 54 -18.52 -5.42 -8.86
C GLN A 54 -19.39 -4.20 -9.17
N GLY A 55 -18.95 -3.00 -8.78
CA GLY A 55 -19.60 -1.76 -9.15
C GLY A 55 -19.63 -1.56 -10.68
N ASN A 56 -20.52 -0.68 -11.12
CA ASN A 56 -20.54 -0.15 -12.49
C ASN A 56 -20.37 1.37 -12.43
N ASP A 57 -19.30 1.78 -11.77
CA ASP A 57 -18.96 3.17 -11.49
C ASP A 57 -17.46 3.42 -11.69
N PHE A 58 -17.06 4.67 -11.54
CA PHE A 58 -15.68 5.10 -11.70
C PHE A 58 -14.70 4.37 -10.76
N ILE A 59 -15.13 3.95 -9.57
CA ILE A 59 -14.26 3.22 -8.64
C ILE A 59 -13.96 1.82 -9.17
N SER A 60 -14.98 1.14 -9.68
CA SER A 60 -14.82 -0.14 -10.37
C SER A 60 -13.91 -0.05 -11.60
N ASP A 61 -14.03 1.02 -12.39
CA ASP A 61 -13.15 1.28 -13.54
C ASP A 61 -11.68 1.46 -13.09
N VAL A 62 -11.45 2.20 -12.00
CA VAL A 62 -10.12 2.40 -11.42
C VAL A 62 -9.53 1.09 -10.89
N ILE A 63 -10.31 0.27 -10.20
CA ILE A 63 -9.84 -1.03 -9.71
C ILE A 63 -9.46 -1.94 -10.87
N SER A 64 -10.31 -2.01 -11.90
CA SER A 64 -10.06 -2.81 -13.11
C SER A 64 -8.79 -2.35 -13.83
N PHE A 65 -8.53 -1.05 -13.89
CA PHE A 65 -7.29 -0.50 -14.44
C PHE A 65 -6.03 -1.01 -13.72
N TYR A 66 -6.05 -1.07 -12.39
CA TYR A 66 -4.92 -1.62 -11.62
C TYR A 66 -4.83 -3.15 -11.73
N ASP A 67 -5.95 -3.86 -11.78
CA ASP A 67 -5.96 -5.31 -11.91
C ASP A 67 -5.42 -5.77 -13.28
N GLU A 68 -5.72 -5.03 -14.36
CA GLU A 68 -5.10 -5.24 -15.69
C GLU A 68 -3.59 -4.96 -15.65
N ALA A 69 -3.16 -3.94 -14.91
CA ALA A 69 -1.75 -3.64 -14.73
C ALA A 69 -1.03 -4.71 -13.88
N GLU A 70 -1.71 -5.42 -12.98
CA GLU A 70 -1.12 -6.48 -12.15
C GLU A 70 -1.13 -7.86 -12.82
N SER A 71 -2.18 -8.17 -13.59
CA SER A 71 -2.40 -9.48 -14.22
C SER A 71 -1.58 -9.72 -15.49
N GLY A 72 -0.85 -8.70 -15.98
CA GLY A 72 0.09 -8.82 -17.07
C GLY A 72 1.13 -9.90 -16.81
N SER A 73 0.95 -11.08 -17.42
CA SER A 73 1.81 -12.25 -17.30
C SER A 73 3.21 -12.07 -17.91
N ASP A 74 3.52 -10.87 -18.38
CA ASP A 74 4.76 -10.54 -19.08
C ASP A 74 5.37 -9.30 -18.42
N ALA A 75 6.65 -9.41 -18.04
CA ALA A 75 7.47 -8.36 -17.43
C ALA A 75 7.30 -6.96 -18.06
N GLY A 76 7.03 -6.91 -19.37
CA GLY A 76 6.83 -5.67 -20.12
C GLY A 76 5.46 -4.98 -19.93
N SER A 77 4.46 -5.67 -19.39
CA SER A 77 3.10 -5.15 -19.21
C SER A 77 3.06 -3.95 -18.27
N ASN A 78 3.66 -4.08 -17.09
CA ASN A 78 3.58 -3.07 -16.03
C ASN A 78 4.35 -1.80 -16.44
N ARG A 79 5.48 -2.00 -17.13
CA ARG A 79 6.29 -0.91 -17.70
C ARG A 79 5.61 -0.21 -18.87
N LYS A 80 4.74 -0.89 -19.63
CA LYS A 80 3.94 -0.27 -20.70
C LYS A 80 2.98 0.78 -20.15
N TRP A 81 2.33 0.50 -19.02
CA TRP A 81 1.42 1.45 -18.37
C TRP A 81 2.14 2.66 -17.80
N LEU A 82 3.36 2.45 -17.29
CA LEU A 82 4.21 3.50 -16.76
C LEU A 82 5.15 4.11 -17.81
N LYS A 83 4.95 3.79 -19.10
CA LYS A 83 5.90 4.12 -20.18
C LYS A 83 6.27 5.60 -20.19
N ASP A 84 5.29 6.49 -20.12
CA ASP A 84 5.53 7.94 -20.14
C ASP A 84 6.39 8.40 -18.95
N VAL A 85 6.27 7.73 -17.81
CA VAL A 85 7.09 7.97 -16.62
C VAL A 85 8.51 7.43 -16.84
N PHE A 86 8.65 6.23 -17.41
CA PHE A 86 9.93 5.61 -17.76
C PHE A 86 10.64 6.26 -18.95
N GLU A 87 9.95 7.03 -19.79
CA GLU A 87 10.54 7.77 -20.90
C GLU A 87 11.01 9.17 -20.46
N ASN A 88 10.46 9.69 -19.36
CA ASN A 88 10.99 10.90 -18.72
C ASN A 88 12.33 10.59 -18.03
N TRP A 89 13.36 11.40 -18.32
CA TRP A 89 14.70 11.30 -17.73
C TRP A 89 14.70 11.26 -16.19
N GLN A 90 13.74 11.92 -15.54
CA GLN A 90 13.57 11.88 -14.09
C GLN A 90 13.06 10.50 -13.63
N GLY A 91 12.09 9.92 -14.35
CA GLY A 91 11.54 8.62 -14.03
C GLY A 91 12.51 7.48 -14.35
N GLN A 92 13.29 7.58 -15.42
CA GLN A 92 14.39 6.64 -15.70
C GLN A 92 15.34 6.51 -14.51
N LYS A 93 15.76 7.63 -13.94
CA LYS A 93 16.67 7.66 -12.79
C LYS A 93 16.17 6.84 -11.60
N TYR A 94 14.85 6.81 -11.36
CA TYR A 94 14.27 6.15 -10.19
C TYR A 94 13.71 4.75 -10.47
N LEU A 95 13.32 4.47 -11.71
CA LEU A 95 12.56 3.27 -12.04
C LEU A 95 13.33 2.26 -12.90
N GLN A 96 14.40 2.67 -13.61
CA GLN A 96 15.10 1.79 -14.56
C GLN A 96 15.62 0.51 -13.90
N ASP A 97 16.09 0.63 -12.65
CA ASP A 97 16.75 -0.43 -11.89
C ASP A 97 15.76 -1.34 -11.15
N LEU A 98 14.46 -1.01 -11.18
CA LEU A 98 13.42 -1.81 -10.51
C LEU A 98 13.08 -3.04 -11.34
N ASN A 99 13.06 -4.20 -10.70
CA ASN A 99 12.52 -5.41 -11.30
C ASN A 99 10.98 -5.39 -11.34
N ASP A 100 10.37 -6.34 -12.05
CA ASP A 100 8.91 -6.34 -12.25
C ASP A 100 8.12 -6.54 -10.95
N GLU A 101 8.69 -7.23 -9.96
CA GLU A 101 8.09 -7.40 -8.64
C GLU A 101 8.08 -6.08 -7.86
N GLU A 102 9.16 -5.29 -7.95
CA GLU A 102 9.21 -3.95 -7.35
C GLU A 102 8.23 -3.00 -8.03
N VAL A 103 8.11 -3.06 -9.36
CA VAL A 103 7.11 -2.30 -10.11
C VAL A 103 5.69 -2.72 -9.72
N ARG A 104 5.44 -4.03 -9.53
CA ARG A 104 4.15 -4.56 -9.04
C ARG A 104 3.82 -4.05 -7.64
N LYS A 105 4.80 -3.97 -6.73
CA LYS A 105 4.62 -3.39 -5.40
C LYS A 105 4.24 -1.91 -5.45
N ILE A 106 4.88 -1.14 -6.33
CA ILE A 106 4.54 0.28 -6.53
C ILE A 106 3.11 0.42 -7.06
N LEU A 107 2.69 -0.42 -8.02
CA LEU A 107 1.32 -0.40 -8.54
C LEU A 107 0.29 -0.74 -7.46
N ASN A 108 0.56 -1.74 -6.62
CA ASN A 108 -0.28 -2.07 -5.46
C ASN A 108 -0.42 -0.89 -4.50
N GLN A 109 0.71 -0.26 -4.15
CA GLN A 109 0.72 0.91 -3.27
C GLN A 109 -0.03 2.10 -3.88
N ALA A 110 0.11 2.31 -5.19
CA ALA A 110 -0.61 3.34 -5.92
C ALA A 110 -2.13 3.06 -5.94
N ARG A 111 -2.56 1.80 -6.11
CA ARG A 111 -3.96 1.39 -5.99
C ARG A 111 -4.51 1.74 -4.62
N THR A 112 -3.84 1.30 -3.56
CA THR A 112 -4.28 1.57 -2.18
C THR A 112 -4.37 3.06 -1.90
N LEU A 113 -3.36 3.84 -2.30
CA LEU A 113 -3.36 5.29 -2.12
C LEU A 113 -4.48 5.96 -2.92
N THR A 114 -4.75 5.50 -4.13
CA THR A 114 -5.84 6.03 -4.97
C THR A 114 -7.20 5.74 -4.35
N LEU A 115 -7.42 4.53 -3.84
CA LEU A 115 -8.64 4.18 -3.09
C LEU A 115 -8.75 4.99 -1.79
N ASP A 116 -7.65 5.23 -1.09
CA ASP A 116 -7.58 6.15 0.03
C ASP A 116 -7.89 7.60 -0.37
N HIS A 117 -7.86 7.98 -1.64
CA HIS A 117 -8.34 9.30 -2.06
C HIS A 117 -9.80 9.31 -2.47
N LEU A 118 -10.25 8.24 -3.13
CA LEU A 118 -11.55 8.19 -3.79
C LEU A 118 -12.66 7.66 -2.89
N VAL A 119 -12.36 6.69 -2.04
CA VAL A 119 -13.35 6.06 -1.17
C VAL A 119 -13.41 6.84 0.13
N HIS A 120 -14.41 7.70 0.26
CA HIS A 120 -14.71 8.38 1.53
C HIS A 120 -15.57 7.46 2.39
N PHE A 121 -15.13 7.16 3.60
CA PHE A 121 -16.03 6.66 4.63
C PHE A 121 -16.98 7.80 5.01
N ASN A 122 -18.26 7.65 4.72
CA ASN A 122 -19.28 8.40 5.45
C ASN A 122 -19.42 7.70 6.81
N GLU A 123 -18.81 8.27 7.84
CA GLU A 123 -19.17 8.00 9.24
C GLU A 123 -20.45 8.74 9.63
#